data_AF-I0X037-F1
#
_entry.id   AF-I0X037-F1
#
_cell.length_a   1.000
_cell.length_b   1.000
_cell.length_c   1.000
_cell.angle_alpha   90.00
_cell.angle_beta   90.00
_cell.angle_gamma   90.00
#
_symmetry.space_group_name_H-M   'P 1'
#
loop_
_entity.id
_entity.type
_entity.pdbx_description
1 polymer ?
#
loop_
_entity_poly.entity_id
_entity_poly.type
_entity_poly.pdbx_seq_one_letter_code
_entity_poly.pdbx_strand_id
1 'polypeptide(L)'
;MSAAAAAAAAWRDIADVIGKESENATAVLPTEEGWSVEVEVVDDRHIPPSADMLALYEVVLDLDGELLSYRRTRRYRRGSAIEVADEALPVDEDDDPHRDGSDGAR
;
A
#
# COMPACT_ATOMS: atom_id res chain seq x y z
N MET A 1 4.35 -10.46 9.86
CA MET A 1 5.19 -9.28 9.51
C MET A 1 4.56 -7.98 10.05
N SER A 2 5.31 -6.89 10.22
CA SER A 2 4.74 -5.56 10.54
C SER A 2 4.50 -4.73 9.28
N ALA A 3 3.61 -3.73 9.33
CA ALA A 3 3.35 -2.83 8.19
C ALA A 3 4.63 -2.18 7.65
N ALA A 4 5.52 -1.70 8.53
CA ALA A 4 6.78 -1.11 8.12
C ALA A 4 7.71 -2.12 7.40
N ALA A 5 7.72 -3.38 7.85
CA ALA A 5 8.49 -4.43 7.19
C ALA A 5 7.89 -4.81 5.83
N ALA A 6 6.56 -4.87 5.72
CA ALA A 6 5.87 -5.12 4.45
C ALA A 6 6.15 -4.00 3.42
N ALA A 7 6.09 -2.73 3.86
CA ALA A 7 6.44 -1.59 3.02
C ALA A 7 7.87 -1.70 2.47
N ALA A 8 8.83 -2.04 3.33
CA ALA A 8 10.23 -2.19 2.95
C ALA A 8 10.45 -3.36 1.97
N ALA A 9 9.78 -4.49 2.18
CA ALA A 9 9.84 -5.64 1.28
C ALA A 9 9.26 -5.30 -0.10
N ALA A 10 8.04 -4.74 -0.15
CA ALA A 10 7.40 -4.34 -1.40
C ALA A 10 8.23 -3.31 -2.18
N TRP A 11 8.80 -2.31 -1.49
CA TRP A 11 9.60 -1.26 -2.11
C TRP A 11 10.86 -1.80 -2.79
N ARG A 12 11.51 -2.79 -2.17
CA ARG A 12 12.67 -3.51 -2.73
C ARG A 12 12.26 -4.39 -3.90
N ASP A 13 11.29 -5.28 -3.70
CA ASP A 13 10.99 -6.34 -4.66
C ASP A 13 10.39 -5.77 -5.95
N ILE A 14 9.58 -4.72 -5.86
CA ILE A 14 8.97 -4.10 -7.04
C ILE A 14 10.02 -3.39 -7.92
N ALA A 15 11.06 -2.81 -7.31
CA ALA A 15 12.16 -2.19 -8.04
C ALA A 15 12.92 -3.24 -8.86
N ASP A 16 13.18 -4.40 -8.26
CA ASP A 16 13.87 -5.52 -8.90
C ASP A 16 13.06 -6.12 -10.05
N VAL A 17 11.75 -6.31 -9.85
CA VAL A 17 10.86 -6.91 -10.87
C VAL A 17 10.63 -5.98 -12.05
N ILE A 18 10.44 -4.68 -11.81
CA ILE A 18 10.13 -3.71 -12.88
C ILE A 18 11.41 -3.17 -13.53
N GLY A 19 12.54 -3.24 -12.84
CA GLY A 19 13.81 -2.63 -13.28
C GLY A 19 13.75 -1.11 -13.30
N LYS A 20 12.98 -0.51 -12.37
CA LYS A 20 12.76 0.94 -12.27
C LYS A 20 12.90 1.40 -10.82
N GLU A 21 13.15 2.69 -10.67
CA GLU A 21 13.32 3.29 -9.35
C GLU A 21 11.97 3.50 -8.66
N SER A 22 11.81 2.86 -7.50
CA SER A 22 10.73 3.15 -6.57
C SER A 22 11.02 4.46 -5.82
N GLU A 23 10.00 5.31 -5.66
CA GLU A 23 10.13 6.58 -4.93
C GLU A 23 9.57 6.49 -3.52
N ASN A 24 8.39 5.87 -3.37
CA ASN A 24 7.66 5.92 -2.10
C ASN A 24 6.68 4.75 -1.96
N ALA A 25 6.37 4.36 -0.72
CA ALA A 25 5.21 3.53 -0.40
C ALA A 25 4.05 4.45 0.03
N THR A 26 2.95 4.43 -0.70
CA THR A 26 1.82 5.35 -0.53
C THR A 26 0.70 4.77 0.33
N ALA A 27 0.60 3.44 0.42
CA ALA A 27 -0.35 2.74 1.29
C ALA A 27 0.22 1.37 1.72
N VAL A 28 -0.14 0.93 2.93
CA VAL A 28 0.23 -0.39 3.47
C VAL A 28 -0.95 -0.94 4.27
N LEU A 29 -1.59 -1.97 3.74
CA LEU A 29 -2.83 -2.52 4.30
C LEU A 29 -2.64 -4.01 4.62
N PRO A 30 -3.08 -4.48 5.80
CA PRO A 30 -3.14 -5.91 6.06
C PRO A 30 -4.20 -6.57 5.16
N THR A 31 -3.99 -7.84 4.83
CA THR A 31 -4.97 -8.72 4.18
C THR A 31 -5.07 -10.04 4.93
N GLU A 32 -6.02 -10.90 4.57
CA GLU A 32 -6.13 -12.24 5.17
C GLU A 32 -4.87 -13.10 4.96
N GLU A 33 -4.19 -12.91 3.83
CA GLU A 33 -3.05 -13.74 3.39
C GLU A 33 -1.69 -13.04 3.54
N GLY A 34 -1.66 -11.78 4.00
CA GLY A 34 -0.43 -11.01 4.13
C GLY A 34 -0.67 -9.51 4.08
N TRP A 35 -0.12 -8.86 3.05
CA TRP A 35 -0.12 -7.40 2.91
C TRP A 35 -0.39 -6.96 1.48
N SER A 36 -1.13 -5.86 1.33
CA SER A 36 -1.20 -5.08 0.11
C SER A 36 -0.46 -3.76 0.31
N VAL A 37 0.49 -3.46 -0.56
CA VAL A 37 1.30 -2.25 -0.51
C VAL A 37 1.17 -1.51 -1.83
N GLU A 38 0.84 -0.22 -1.78
CA GLU A 38 0.92 0.64 -2.95
C GLU A 38 2.30 1.33 -3.00
N VAL A 39 3.00 1.20 -4.12
CA VAL A 39 4.33 1.76 -4.35
C VAL A 39 4.32 2.67 -5.58
N GLU A 40 4.80 3.90 -5.40
CA GLU A 40 5.06 4.85 -6.47
C GLU A 40 6.44 4.59 -7.10
N VAL A 41 6.48 4.49 -8.42
CA VAL A 41 7.67 4.17 -9.22
C VAL A 41 7.84 5.19 -10.33
N VAL A 42 9.08 5.60 -10.61
CA VAL A 42 9.41 6.42 -11.79
C VAL A 42 9.32 5.55 -13.03
N ASP A 43 8.26 5.75 -13.79
CA ASP A 43 7.95 4.92 -14.94
C ASP A 43 8.66 5.43 -16.21
N ASP A 44 8.82 6.75 -16.36
CA ASP A 44 9.58 7.37 -17.45
C ASP A 44 10.19 8.72 -17.03
N ARG A 45 11.49 8.92 -17.31
CA ARG A 45 12.25 10.11 -16.90
C ARG A 45 12.25 11.19 -18.00
N HIS A 46 12.05 12.44 -17.61
CA HIS A 46 11.97 13.59 -18.50
C HIS A 46 12.84 14.76 -18.03
N ILE A 47 13.07 15.74 -18.93
CA ILE A 47 13.74 17.01 -18.62
C ILE A 47 12.77 18.16 -18.93
N PRO A 48 12.38 18.99 -17.94
CA PRO A 48 12.80 18.94 -16.54
C PRO A 48 12.19 17.73 -15.77
N PRO A 49 12.77 17.33 -14.62
CA PRO A 49 12.26 16.20 -13.81
C PRO A 49 10.80 16.35 -13.33
N SER A 50 10.28 17.57 -13.29
CA SER A 50 8.85 17.83 -13.03
C SER A 50 7.92 17.27 -14.12
N ALA A 51 8.47 16.87 -15.27
CA ALA A 51 7.73 16.22 -16.34
C ALA A 51 7.82 14.68 -16.31
N ASP A 52 8.49 14.09 -15.31
CA ASP A 52 8.56 12.63 -15.16
C ASP A 52 7.16 12.01 -15.12
N MET A 53 7.05 10.79 -15.65
CA MET A 53 5.87 9.96 -15.52
C MET A 53 6.07 9.02 -14.33
N LEU A 54 5.17 9.11 -13.36
CA LEU A 54 5.10 8.21 -12.20
C LEU A 54 4.00 7.17 -12.42
N ALA A 55 4.12 6.06 -11.72
CA ALA A 55 3.14 4.98 -11.72
C ALA A 55 2.94 4.42 -10.31
N LEU A 56 1.69 4.08 -9.98
CA LEU A 56 1.36 3.35 -8.75
C LEU A 56 1.25 1.87 -9.07
N TYR A 57 1.88 1.07 -8.23
CA TYR A 57 1.82 -0.37 -8.27
C TYR A 57 1.22 -0.88 -6.98
N GLU A 58 0.19 -1.69 -7.08
CA GLU A 58 -0.25 -2.53 -5.98
C GLU A 58 0.62 -3.79 -5.97
N VAL A 59 1.18 -4.08 -4.80
CA VAL A 59 2.10 -5.17 -4.53
C VAL A 59 1.49 -6.02 -3.43
N VAL A 60 1.24 -7.30 -3.71
CA VAL A 60 0.68 -8.23 -2.73
C VAL A 60 1.81 -9.12 -2.23
N LEU A 61 2.00 -9.12 -0.91
CA LEU A 61 2.97 -9.95 -0.20
C LEU A 61 2.24 -10.97 0.66
N ASP A 62 2.88 -12.12 0.89
CA ASP A 62 2.41 -13.07 1.90
C ASP A 62 2.80 -12.65 3.34
N LEU A 63 2.50 -13.51 4.32
CA LEU A 63 2.81 -13.30 5.74
C LEU A 63 4.31 -13.19 6.05
N ASP A 64 5.15 -13.80 5.21
CA ASP A 64 6.61 -13.83 5.31
C ASP A 64 7.27 -12.67 4.51
N GLY A 65 6.46 -11.94 3.73
CA GLY A 65 6.87 -10.78 2.94
C GLY A 65 7.37 -11.12 1.55
N GLU A 66 7.10 -12.32 1.06
CA GLU A 66 7.44 -12.73 -0.30
C GLU A 66 6.41 -12.17 -1.29
N LEU A 67 6.90 -11.69 -2.43
CA LEU A 67 6.06 -11.15 -3.49
C LEU A 67 5.18 -12.22 -4.13
N LEU A 68 3.87 -12.13 -3.92
CA LEU A 68 2.88 -13.00 -4.56
C LEU A 68 2.44 -12.48 -5.92
N SER A 69 2.13 -11.18 -6.00
CA SER A 69 1.69 -10.55 -7.24
C SER A 69 1.94 -9.04 -7.24
N TYR A 70 1.91 -8.44 -8.43
CA TYR A 70 1.92 -6.99 -8.57
C TYR A 70 1.10 -6.56 -9.79
N ARG A 71 0.55 -5.36 -9.76
CA ARG A 71 -0.08 -4.73 -10.92
C ARG A 71 0.08 -3.21 -10.89
N ARG A 72 0.26 -2.60 -12.07
CA ARG A 72 0.19 -1.14 -12.21
C ARG A 72 -1.26 -0.70 -12.16
N THR A 73 -1.63 0.13 -11.19
CA THR A 73 -2.99 0.63 -11.01
C THR A 73 -3.20 1.98 -11.71
N ARG A 74 -2.16 2.83 -11.77
CA ARG A 74 -2.25 4.17 -12.37
C ARG A 74 -0.92 4.65 -12.96
N ARG A 75 -1.00 5.63 -13.87
CA ARG A 75 0.13 6.49 -14.30
C ARG A 75 -0.29 7.96 -14.27
N TYR A 76 0.64 8.85 -13.93
CA TYR A 76 0.42 10.31 -13.94
C TYR A 76 1.74 11.05 -14.12
N ARG A 77 1.66 12.33 -14.47
CA ARG A 77 2.83 13.21 -14.46
C ARG A 77 3.14 13.64 -13.04
N ARG A 78 4.43 13.72 -12.69
CA ARG A 78 4.89 14.30 -11.45
C ARG A 78 4.25 15.68 -11.22
N GLY A 79 3.75 15.92 -10.01
CA GLY A 79 3.08 17.17 -9.64
C GLY A 79 1.62 17.27 -10.10
N SER A 80 1.04 16.23 -10.70
CA SER A 80 -0.39 16.15 -10.94
C SER A 80 -1.13 15.85 -9.63
N ALA A 81 -2.33 16.40 -9.46
CA ALA A 81 -3.22 15.92 -8.41
C ALA A 81 -3.64 14.47 -8.72
N ILE A 82 -3.40 13.59 -7.77
CA ILE A 82 -3.83 12.19 -7.80
C ILE A 82 -5.04 12.07 -6.87
N GLU A 83 -6.15 11.59 -7.42
CA GLU A 83 -7.29 11.17 -6.59
C GLU A 83 -6.85 9.97 -5.74
N VAL A 84 -6.88 10.13 -4.43
CA VAL A 84 -6.69 9.02 -3.48
C VAL A 84 -7.97 8.19 -3.55
N ALA A 85 -7.84 6.91 -3.93
CA ALA A 85 -8.98 6.00 -3.85
C ALA A 85 -9.36 5.89 -2.37
N ASP A 86 -10.55 6.37 -2.05
CA ASP A 86 -11.17 6.28 -0.72
C ASP A 86 -11.61 4.83 -0.49
N GLU A 87 -10.67 3.90 -0.52
CA GLU A 87 -10.92 2.50 -0.19
C GLU A 87 -10.87 2.44 1.34
N ALA A 88 -12.04 2.58 1.97
CA ALA A 88 -12.20 2.43 3.40
C ALA A 88 -11.51 1.15 3.86
N LEU A 89 -10.57 1.27 4.81
CA LEU A 89 -10.02 0.12 5.49
C LEU A 89 -11.20 -0.72 6.00
N PRO A 90 -11.27 -2.03 5.71
CA PRO A 90 -12.18 -2.89 6.46
C PRO A 90 -11.77 -2.74 7.93
N VAL A 91 -12.58 -1.99 8.68
CA VAL A 91 -12.51 -2.02 10.13
C VAL A 91 -13.08 -3.37 10.50
N ASP A 92 -12.26 -4.22 11.11
CA ASP A 92 -12.76 -5.43 11.76
C ASP A 92 -13.76 -4.97 12.83
N GLU A 93 -15.07 -5.03 12.54
CA GLU A 93 -16.15 -4.61 13.44
C GLU A 93 -16.33 -5.55 14.66
N ASP A 94 -15.44 -6.53 14.85
CA ASP A 94 -15.60 -7.60 15.83
C ASP A 94 -14.81 -7.43 17.15
N ASP A 95 -14.17 -6.29 17.42
CA ASP A 95 -13.47 -6.05 18.71
C ASP A 95 -14.05 -4.87 19.53
N ASP A 96 -15.34 -4.95 19.88
CA ASP A 96 -15.83 -4.30 21.12
C ASP A 96 -16.06 -5.35 22.22
N PRO A 97 -15.01 -5.78 22.94
CA PRO A 97 -15.16 -6.68 24.06
C PRO A 97 -15.35 -5.90 25.37
N HIS A 98 -15.98 -4.71 25.45
CA HIS A 98 -16.34 -4.14 26.75
C HIS A 98 -17.53 -3.16 26.74
N ARG A 99 -18.73 -3.71 26.96
CA ARG A 99 -19.58 -3.21 28.07
C ARG A 99 -19.97 -4.34 29.00
N ASP A 100 -19.13 -4.49 30.01
CA ASP A 100 -19.35 -5.24 31.24
C ASP A 100 -20.72 -4.90 31.86
N GLY A 101 -21.40 -5.95 32.32
CA GLY A 101 -22.69 -5.87 32.96
C GLY A 101 -22.55 -5.39 34.40
N SER A 102 -23.19 -4.28 34.71
CA SER A 102 -23.70 -4.02 36.06
C SER A 102 -24.68 -2.84 36.00
N ASP A 103 -25.96 -3.09 36.24
CA ASP A 103 -26.57 -2.63 37.49
C ASP A 103 -27.95 -3.26 37.66
N GLY A 104 -28.07 -4.10 38.68
CA GLY A 104 -29.37 -4.49 39.20
C GLY A 104 -29.82 -3.45 40.21
N ALA A 105 -30.93 -2.77 39.95
CA ALA A 105 -31.69 -2.11 41.01
C ALA A 105 -33.15 -1.86 40.62
N ARG A 106 -34.01 -2.63 41.31
CA ARG A 106 -35.44 -2.41 41.64
C ARG A 106 -36.50 -2.88 40.66
#